data_AF-A0A9X8ZF13-F1
#
_entry.id   AF-A0A9X8ZF13-F1
#
_cell.length_a   1.000
_cell.length_b   1.000
_cell.length_c   1.000
_cell.angle_alpha   90.00
_cell.angle_beta   90.00
_cell.angle_gamma   90.00
#
_symmetry.space_group_name_H-M   'P 1'
#
loop_
_entity.id
_entity.type
_entity.pdbx_description
1 polymer ?
#
loop_
_entity_poly.entity_id
_entity_poly.type
_entity_poly.pdbx_seq_one_letter_code
_entity_poly.pdbx_strand_id
1 'polypeptide(L)'
;MLKKGLKEKSVKVILVGSLVGMGTFTYMPEAWAAEGTSVIQEEAQTNSLSKLEIEGMELDQKFSEDVHDYSSAVGSDVEKITLLAASPNENAAIYVNGVKMTDGKVKDLTLQAGRNTFEITVSDGENETVAYTLKVEKLESDDNLLTSIGLSKGSLTFDSKVTAYNASVENEVQSVTVTPTLSDSAAIVKVNGKGATSAGVKVTLPVGKTTVKIVVTAENGDEKTYTLTITRAAAKVTESKGAPKESEVQKEPSTETSKAQPSSDKGNKSSLTSTESSDKGNKSPLTSEESSDNLKQSSGAS
;
A
#
# COMPACT_ATOMS: atom_id res chain seq x y z
N MET A 1 29.80 -25.28 -63.99
CA MET A 1 28.97 -24.96 -65.18
C MET A 1 27.67 -25.73 -65.08
N LEU A 2 26.48 -25.23 -65.44
CA LEU A 2 25.98 -23.86 -65.58
C LEU A 2 24.44 -23.95 -65.45
N LYS A 3 23.77 -22.94 -64.87
CA LYS A 3 22.34 -23.01 -64.52
C LYS A 3 21.43 -23.16 -65.75
N LYS A 4 20.40 -23.99 -65.64
CA LYS A 4 19.31 -24.12 -66.63
C LYS A 4 18.21 -23.11 -66.26
N GLY A 5 17.91 -22.18 -67.17
CA GLY A 5 16.97 -21.08 -66.90
C GLY A 5 15.50 -21.47 -66.99
N LEU A 6 14.63 -20.67 -66.36
CA LEU A 6 13.18 -20.69 -66.55
C LEU A 6 12.67 -19.28 -66.90
N LYS A 7 11.60 -19.22 -67.70
CA LYS A 7 11.01 -17.98 -68.25
C LYS A 7 9.85 -17.49 -67.38
N GLU A 8 9.74 -16.18 -67.19
CA GLU A 8 8.47 -15.48 -66.97
C GLU A 8 8.43 -14.25 -67.90
N LYS A 9 7.59 -14.27 -68.95
CA LYS A 9 6.18 -13.86 -68.99
C LYS A 9 6.00 -12.34 -69.04
N SER A 10 5.98 -11.83 -70.27
CA SER A 10 5.63 -10.45 -70.60
C SER A 10 4.10 -10.23 -70.53
N VAL A 11 3.64 -9.20 -69.82
CA VAL A 11 2.26 -8.73 -69.87
C VAL A 11 2.22 -7.39 -70.61
N LYS A 12 1.41 -7.31 -71.68
CA LYS A 12 1.14 -6.06 -72.41
C LYS A 12 0.04 -5.30 -71.68
N VAL A 13 0.29 -4.04 -71.31
CA VAL A 13 -0.75 -3.09 -70.92
C VAL A 13 -1.19 -2.32 -72.17
N ILE A 14 -2.50 -2.23 -72.38
CA ILE A 14 -3.10 -1.55 -73.54
C ILE A 14 -3.52 -0.14 -73.11
N LEU A 15 -2.96 0.88 -73.76
CA LEU A 15 -3.35 2.27 -73.56
C LEU A 15 -4.59 2.58 -74.41
N VAL A 16 -5.72 2.84 -73.78
CA VAL A 16 -6.95 3.31 -74.45
C VAL A 16 -6.90 4.83 -74.54
N GLY A 17 -6.65 5.35 -75.73
CA GLY A 17 -6.74 6.79 -75.99
C GLY A 17 -8.19 7.26 -76.13
N SER A 18 -8.50 8.42 -75.56
CA SER A 18 -9.64 9.25 -75.97
C SER A 18 -9.13 10.52 -76.63
N LEU A 19 -9.79 10.94 -77.70
CA LEU A 19 -9.37 12.00 -78.61
C LEU A 19 -10.40 13.14 -78.62
N VAL A 20 -10.00 14.29 -79.17
CA VAL A 20 -10.77 15.51 -79.49
C VAL A 20 -10.80 16.56 -78.36
N GLY A 21 -10.32 17.81 -78.57
CA GLY A 21 -9.60 18.30 -79.75
C GLY A 21 -9.33 19.82 -79.79
N MET A 22 -8.78 20.26 -80.94
CA MET A 22 -8.62 21.63 -81.46
C MET A 22 -7.66 22.61 -80.75
N GLY A 23 -6.70 23.17 -81.50
CA GLY A 23 -6.05 24.46 -81.15
C GLY A 23 -4.57 24.64 -81.53
N THR A 24 -4.29 24.96 -82.80
CA THR A 24 -3.04 25.60 -83.33
C THR A 24 -1.66 24.99 -83.01
N PHE A 25 -0.91 24.65 -84.08
CA PHE A 25 0.52 24.31 -84.02
C PHE A 25 1.39 25.55 -83.77
N THR A 26 2.35 25.44 -82.85
CA THR A 26 3.61 26.20 -82.88
C THR A 26 4.80 25.25 -82.90
N TYR A 27 5.78 25.60 -83.74
CA TYR A 27 6.97 24.85 -84.11
C TYR A 27 7.81 24.41 -82.89
N MET A 28 8.07 23.12 -82.73
CA MET A 28 9.08 22.60 -81.80
C MET A 28 10.37 22.30 -82.58
N PRO A 29 11.52 22.94 -82.29
CA PRO A 29 12.81 22.45 -82.74
C PRO A 29 13.22 21.20 -81.93
N GLU A 30 13.83 20.24 -82.60
CA GLU A 30 14.33 19.02 -81.96
C GLU A 30 15.61 19.26 -81.14
N ALA A 31 15.89 18.31 -80.24
CA ALA A 31 17.11 18.16 -79.45
C ALA A 31 17.40 19.17 -78.32
N TRP A 32 16.81 18.89 -77.16
CA TRP A 32 17.66 18.53 -76.00
C TRP A 32 17.03 17.37 -75.24
N ALA A 33 17.79 16.32 -74.99
CA ALA A 33 17.36 15.24 -74.10
C ALA A 33 17.43 15.75 -72.67
N ALA A 34 16.29 16.24 -72.15
CA ALA A 34 16.12 16.32 -70.71
C ALA A 34 16.08 14.87 -70.20
N GLU A 35 17.20 14.39 -69.68
CA GLU A 35 17.16 13.27 -68.74
C GLU A 35 16.18 13.68 -67.65
N GLY A 36 15.04 13.00 -67.61
CA GLY A 36 14.05 13.21 -66.57
C GLY A 36 14.62 12.71 -65.25
N THR A 37 15.38 13.57 -64.56
CA THR A 37 15.54 13.50 -63.11
C THR A 37 14.13 13.56 -62.53
N SER A 38 13.57 12.37 -62.33
CA SER A 38 12.40 12.20 -61.46
C SER A 38 12.84 12.72 -60.12
N VAL A 39 12.39 13.94 -59.77
CA VAL A 39 12.49 14.45 -58.42
C VAL A 39 11.60 13.53 -57.61
N ILE A 40 12.21 12.50 -57.03
CA ILE A 40 11.62 11.80 -55.90
C ILE A 40 11.58 12.87 -54.83
N GLN A 41 10.41 13.48 -54.64
CA GLN A 41 10.17 14.30 -53.48
C GLN A 41 10.13 13.32 -52.32
N GLU A 42 11.28 13.17 -51.66
CA GLU A 42 11.40 12.49 -50.38
C GLU A 42 10.43 13.22 -49.44
N GLU A 43 9.31 12.56 -49.12
CA GLU A 43 8.37 13.13 -48.17
C GLU A 43 9.12 13.27 -46.84
N ALA A 44 9.22 14.50 -46.35
CA ALA A 44 9.97 14.81 -45.15
C ALA A 44 9.40 13.99 -44.00
N GLN A 45 10.16 12.99 -43.57
CA GLN A 45 9.80 12.12 -42.46
C GLN A 45 9.63 12.99 -41.21
N THR A 46 8.40 13.04 -40.67
CA THR A 46 8.15 13.84 -39.47
C THR A 46 8.88 13.22 -38.29
N ASN A 47 9.28 14.05 -37.32
CA ASN A 47 9.82 13.59 -36.05
C ASN A 47 8.71 13.01 -35.13
N SER A 48 7.66 12.37 -35.66
CA SER A 48 6.61 11.76 -34.84
C SER A 48 7.06 10.43 -34.22
N LEU A 49 6.34 9.96 -33.20
CA LEU A 49 6.42 8.56 -32.76
C LEU A 49 5.43 7.71 -33.55
N SER A 50 5.84 6.51 -33.95
CA SER A 50 4.96 5.43 -34.44
C SER A 50 4.57 4.44 -33.33
N LYS A 51 5.22 4.52 -32.17
CA LYS A 51 4.97 3.67 -31.01
C LYS A 51 5.40 4.35 -29.71
N LEU A 52 4.58 4.22 -28.67
CA LEU A 52 4.93 4.43 -27.27
C LEU A 52 4.28 3.32 -26.44
N GLU A 53 5.07 2.57 -25.67
CA GLU A 53 4.62 1.48 -24.79
C GLU A 53 5.49 1.43 -23.54
N ILE A 54 4.92 0.94 -22.43
CA ILE A 54 5.67 0.58 -21.23
C ILE A 54 5.60 -0.95 -21.07
N GLU A 55 6.74 -1.61 -20.83
CA GLU A 55 6.80 -3.08 -20.78
C GLU A 55 5.94 -3.64 -19.64
N GLY A 56 4.84 -4.33 -19.98
CA GLY A 56 3.91 -4.92 -19.01
C GLY A 56 2.84 -3.97 -18.44
N MET A 57 2.68 -2.76 -18.99
CA MET A 57 1.71 -1.76 -18.54
C MET A 57 0.88 -1.21 -19.71
N GLU A 58 -0.35 -0.80 -19.44
CA GLU A 58 -1.22 -0.15 -20.42
C GLU A 58 -1.18 1.38 -20.24
N LEU A 59 -1.16 2.11 -21.35
CA LEU A 59 -1.38 3.55 -21.35
C LEU A 59 -2.87 3.85 -21.12
N ASP A 60 -3.16 5.05 -20.59
CA ASP A 60 -4.50 5.60 -20.37
C ASP A 60 -5.38 5.67 -21.63
N GLN A 61 -4.74 5.67 -22.80
CA GLN A 61 -5.38 5.66 -24.11
C GLN A 61 -4.55 4.89 -25.13
N LYS A 62 -5.17 4.52 -26.25
CA LYS A 62 -4.46 3.92 -27.38
C LYS A 62 -3.50 4.95 -27.99
N PHE A 63 -2.29 4.49 -28.34
CA PHE A 63 -1.30 5.33 -29.00
C PHE A 63 -1.82 5.95 -30.31
N SER A 64 -1.51 7.22 -30.52
CA SER A 64 -1.77 8.04 -31.71
C SER A 64 -0.65 9.08 -31.82
N GLU A 65 -0.09 9.26 -33.02
CA GLU A 65 1.03 10.19 -33.23
C GLU A 65 0.68 11.66 -32.96
N ASP A 66 -0.59 12.03 -33.13
CA ASP A 66 -1.14 13.36 -32.86
C ASP A 66 -1.26 13.69 -31.35
N VAL A 67 -1.26 12.67 -30.49
CA VAL A 67 -1.47 12.87 -29.05
C VAL A 67 -0.12 12.91 -28.34
N HIS A 68 0.15 14.03 -27.68
CA HIS A 68 1.47 14.37 -27.11
C HIS A 68 1.50 14.24 -25.57
N ASP A 69 0.38 13.89 -24.94
CA ASP A 69 0.25 13.65 -23.50
C ASP A 69 -0.32 12.26 -23.26
N TYR A 70 0.40 11.43 -22.51
CA TYR A 70 -0.01 10.10 -22.08
C TYR A 70 0.15 9.93 -20.58
N SER A 71 -0.63 9.03 -20.00
CA SER A 71 -0.43 8.58 -18.63
C SER A 71 -0.55 7.07 -18.45
N SER A 72 -0.06 6.59 -17.32
CA SER A 72 -0.16 5.19 -16.87
C SER A 72 -0.17 5.19 -15.34
N ALA A 73 -0.79 4.18 -14.74
CA ALA A 73 -0.68 3.91 -13.31
C ALA A 73 0.07 2.59 -13.08
N VAL A 74 0.74 2.45 -11.93
CA VAL A 74 1.46 1.22 -11.57
C VAL A 74 1.42 0.99 -10.06
N GLY A 75 1.51 -0.28 -9.63
CA GLY A 75 1.52 -0.67 -8.22
C GLY A 75 2.69 -0.11 -7.41
N SER A 76 2.50 -0.06 -6.08
CA SER A 76 3.51 0.40 -5.11
C SER A 76 4.79 -0.46 -5.10
N ASP A 77 4.69 -1.71 -5.55
CA ASP A 77 5.79 -2.67 -5.66
C ASP A 77 6.73 -2.42 -6.85
N VAL A 78 6.31 -1.63 -7.85
CA VAL A 78 7.15 -1.36 -9.02
C VAL A 78 8.12 -0.21 -8.74
N GLU A 79 9.41 -0.52 -8.71
CA GLU A 79 10.49 0.46 -8.54
C GLU A 79 10.96 1.10 -9.86
N LYS A 80 10.77 0.42 -10.99
CA LYS A 80 11.35 0.79 -12.28
C LYS A 80 10.49 0.33 -13.46
N ILE A 81 10.60 1.05 -14.58
CA ILE A 81 9.93 0.68 -15.84
C ILE A 81 10.93 0.54 -17.00
N THR A 82 10.53 -0.23 -18.02
CA THR A 82 11.15 -0.20 -19.36
C THR A 82 10.20 0.53 -20.30
N LEU A 83 10.67 1.60 -20.92
CA LEU A 83 9.95 2.31 -21.98
C LEU A 83 10.38 1.77 -23.35
N LEU A 84 9.41 1.56 -24.24
CA LEU A 84 9.62 1.24 -25.64
C LEU A 84 9.05 2.39 -26.49
N ALA A 85 9.83 2.89 -27.44
CA ALA A 85 9.35 3.87 -28.41
C ALA A 85 9.98 3.63 -29.79
N ALA A 86 9.27 4.03 -30.83
CA ALA A 86 9.76 4.01 -32.21
C ALA A 86 9.24 5.23 -32.97
N SER A 87 9.99 5.65 -33.99
CA SER A 87 9.62 6.68 -34.97
C SER A 87 9.60 6.04 -36.36
N PRO A 88 8.77 6.50 -37.31
CA PRO A 88 8.89 6.08 -38.71
C PRO A 88 10.16 6.66 -39.37
N ASN A 89 10.70 7.76 -38.84
CA ASN A 89 11.90 8.42 -39.33
C ASN A 89 13.16 7.64 -38.89
N GLU A 90 13.77 6.88 -39.80
CA GLU A 90 15.00 6.12 -39.53
C GLU A 90 16.22 7.01 -39.20
N ASN A 91 16.19 8.30 -39.59
CA ASN A 91 17.24 9.26 -39.28
C ASN A 91 17.04 9.96 -37.92
N ALA A 92 15.85 9.87 -37.31
CA ALA A 92 15.55 10.52 -36.04
C ALA A 92 16.13 9.74 -34.84
N ALA A 93 16.65 10.48 -33.87
CA ALA A 93 17.02 9.96 -32.56
C ALA A 93 15.91 10.26 -31.54
N ILE A 94 15.51 9.22 -30.80
CA ILE A 94 14.60 9.35 -29.65
C ILE A 94 15.43 9.52 -28.38
N TYR A 95 15.03 10.43 -27.50
CA TYR A 95 15.61 10.65 -26.18
C TYR A 95 14.52 10.56 -25.10
N VAL A 96 14.87 10.05 -23.92
CA VAL A 96 13.99 10.03 -22.74
C VAL A 96 14.72 10.77 -21.61
N ASN A 97 14.14 11.87 -21.12
CA ASN A 97 14.78 12.79 -20.17
C ASN A 97 16.21 13.19 -20.63
N GLY A 98 16.39 13.42 -21.93
CA GLY A 98 17.69 13.75 -22.55
C GLY A 98 18.65 12.57 -22.75
N VAL A 99 18.32 11.34 -22.31
CA VAL A 99 19.12 10.14 -22.55
C VAL A 99 18.72 9.49 -23.87
N LYS A 100 19.66 9.32 -24.80
CA LYS A 100 19.38 8.72 -26.12
C LYS A 100 18.93 7.26 -25.98
N MET A 101 17.76 6.95 -26.53
CA MET A 101 17.23 5.60 -26.63
C MET A 101 18.07 4.75 -27.60
N THR A 102 18.31 3.50 -27.24
CA THR A 102 19.05 2.52 -28.08
C THR A 102 18.15 1.31 -28.31
N ASP A 103 18.18 0.73 -29.51
CA ASP A 103 17.35 -0.44 -29.91
C ASP A 103 15.84 -0.28 -29.61
N GLY A 104 15.32 0.95 -29.68
CA GLY A 104 13.92 1.28 -29.39
C GLY A 104 13.49 1.09 -27.93
N LYS A 105 14.44 1.00 -26.97
CA LYS A 105 14.15 0.81 -25.54
C LYS A 105 15.00 1.69 -24.62
N VAL A 106 14.43 2.11 -23.49
CA VAL A 106 15.16 2.60 -22.30
C VAL A 106 14.69 1.79 -21.10
N LYS A 107 15.64 1.16 -20.40
CA LYS A 107 15.38 0.28 -19.24
C LYS A 107 15.70 0.99 -17.93
N ASP A 108 15.25 0.39 -16.83
CA ASP A 108 15.60 0.79 -15.46
C ASP A 108 15.27 2.26 -15.14
N LEU A 109 14.20 2.80 -15.74
CA LEU A 109 13.68 4.12 -15.41
C LEU A 109 13.05 4.07 -14.02
N THR A 110 13.81 4.47 -13.01
CA THR A 110 13.40 4.46 -11.60
C THR A 110 12.21 5.38 -11.34
N LEU A 111 11.20 4.87 -10.65
CA LEU A 111 10.05 5.60 -10.18
C LEU A 111 10.26 6.10 -8.74
N GLN A 112 9.77 7.31 -8.47
CA GLN A 112 9.48 7.81 -7.13
C GLN A 112 8.00 7.52 -6.78
N ALA A 113 7.62 7.63 -5.51
CA ALA A 113 6.22 7.55 -5.11
C ALA A 113 5.38 8.68 -5.75
N GLY A 114 4.13 8.39 -6.13
CA GLY A 114 3.26 9.32 -6.85
C GLY A 114 3.72 9.58 -8.29
N ARG A 115 3.58 10.83 -8.74
CA ARG A 115 3.74 11.20 -10.14
C ARG A 115 5.19 11.28 -10.61
N ASN A 116 5.51 10.43 -11.57
CA ASN A 116 6.73 10.49 -12.37
C ASN A 116 6.40 11.08 -13.73
N THR A 117 7.26 11.95 -14.27
CA THR A 117 7.10 12.51 -15.62
C THR A 117 8.34 12.22 -16.44
N PHE A 118 8.13 11.69 -17.64
CA PHE A 118 9.16 11.42 -18.63
C PHE A 118 8.89 12.30 -19.86
N GLU A 119 9.89 13.06 -20.27
CA GLU A 119 9.90 13.81 -21.51
C GLU A 119 10.56 12.94 -22.58
N ILE A 120 9.81 12.60 -23.64
CA ILE A 120 10.32 11.85 -24.79
C ILE A 120 10.44 12.81 -25.96
N THR A 121 11.65 13.09 -26.41
CA THR A 121 11.89 13.95 -27.59
C THR A 121 12.35 13.13 -28.78
N VAL A 122 11.93 13.53 -29.98
CA VAL A 122 12.30 12.93 -31.25
C VAL A 122 12.90 14.00 -32.13
N SER A 123 14.13 13.79 -32.61
CA SER A 123 14.85 14.78 -33.41
C SER A 123 15.83 14.12 -34.39
N ASP A 124 15.72 14.49 -35.65
CA ASP A 124 16.70 14.22 -36.71
C ASP A 124 17.81 15.29 -36.80
N GLY A 125 17.65 16.41 -36.10
CA GLY A 125 18.59 17.53 -36.10
C GLY A 125 18.41 18.53 -37.25
N GLU A 126 17.44 18.31 -38.14
CA GLU A 126 17.12 19.19 -39.27
C GLU A 126 15.70 19.78 -39.17
N ASN A 127 14.73 18.96 -38.79
CA ASN A 127 13.33 19.34 -38.63
C ASN A 127 13.02 19.75 -37.18
N GLU A 128 11.79 20.25 -36.95
CA GLU A 128 11.32 20.57 -35.60
C GLU A 128 11.33 19.33 -34.70
N THR A 129 11.88 19.47 -33.49
CA THR A 129 11.88 18.42 -32.47
C THR A 129 10.48 18.29 -31.88
N VAL A 130 9.90 17.09 -31.98
CA VAL A 130 8.60 16.79 -31.37
C VAL A 130 8.83 16.23 -29.96
N ALA A 131 7.98 16.62 -29.01
CA ALA A 131 8.05 16.21 -27.61
C ALA A 131 6.75 15.57 -27.13
N TYR A 132 6.84 14.34 -26.63
CA TYR A 132 5.75 13.60 -25.98
C TYR A 132 6.00 13.56 -24.47
N THR A 133 4.95 13.75 -23.68
CA THR A 133 4.98 13.67 -22.22
C THR A 133 4.31 12.40 -21.75
N LEU A 134 5.02 11.58 -20.98
CA LEU A 134 4.47 10.40 -20.30
C LEU A 134 4.45 10.62 -18.79
N LYS A 135 3.27 10.52 -18.17
CA LYS A 135 3.06 10.64 -16.72
C LYS A 135 2.77 9.26 -16.12
N VAL A 136 3.69 8.72 -15.33
CA VAL A 136 3.51 7.43 -14.63
C VAL A 136 3.23 7.68 -13.16
N GLU A 137 2.00 7.44 -12.73
CA GLU A 137 1.59 7.56 -11.33
C GLU A 137 1.89 6.23 -10.63
N LYS A 138 2.90 6.22 -9.75
CA LYS A 138 3.15 5.11 -8.84
C LYS A 138 2.19 5.21 -7.67
N LEU A 139 1.28 4.25 -7.57
CA LEU A 139 0.27 4.20 -6.52
C LEU A 139 0.91 4.01 -5.14
N GLU A 140 0.31 4.63 -4.14
CA GLU A 140 0.64 4.43 -2.73
C GLU A 140 0.21 3.01 -2.29
N SER A 141 0.99 2.40 -1.40
CA SER A 141 0.72 1.06 -0.87
C SER A 141 -0.53 0.99 0.01
N ASP A 142 -1.28 -0.12 -0.07
CA ASP A 142 -2.46 -0.44 0.75
C ASP A 142 -2.17 -1.41 1.92
N ASP A 143 -0.92 -1.87 2.06
CA ASP A 143 -0.55 -2.86 3.08
C ASP A 143 -0.45 -2.26 4.49
N ASN A 144 -1.56 -2.36 5.21
CA ASN A 144 -1.70 -2.04 6.63
C ASN A 144 -1.63 -3.27 7.56
N LEU A 145 -0.91 -4.32 7.18
CA LEU A 145 -0.71 -5.51 8.01
C LEU A 145 0.48 -5.35 8.98
N LEU A 146 0.41 -6.09 10.09
CA LEU A 146 1.57 -6.42 10.91
C LEU A 146 2.08 -7.82 10.56
N THR A 147 3.40 -8.01 10.65
CA THR A 147 4.07 -9.32 10.63
C THR A 147 4.25 -9.90 12.03
N SER A 148 4.32 -9.06 13.06
CA SER A 148 4.34 -9.51 14.46
C SER A 148 3.88 -8.45 15.47
N ILE A 149 3.55 -8.89 16.68
CA ILE A 149 3.39 -8.04 17.87
C ILE A 149 4.27 -8.63 18.99
N GLY A 150 5.45 -8.04 19.21
CA GLY A 150 6.35 -8.41 20.30
C GLY A 150 5.90 -7.84 21.65
N LEU A 151 6.06 -8.61 22.72
CA LEU A 151 5.81 -8.20 24.11
C LEU A 151 7.05 -8.46 24.98
N SER A 152 7.46 -7.48 25.78
CA SER A 152 8.63 -7.67 26.67
C SER A 152 8.40 -8.60 27.86
N LYS A 153 7.13 -8.88 28.20
CA LYS A 153 6.67 -9.91 29.16
C LYS A 153 5.30 -10.45 28.72
N GLY A 154 5.01 -11.69 29.10
CA GLY A 154 3.87 -12.46 28.60
C GLY A 154 4.19 -13.16 27.28
N SER A 155 3.21 -13.87 26.73
CA SER A 155 3.31 -14.54 25.43
C SER A 155 2.11 -14.20 24.55
N LEU A 156 2.32 -14.24 23.24
CA LEU A 156 1.31 -13.98 22.23
C LEU A 156 1.65 -14.81 20.98
N THR A 157 0.65 -15.51 20.42
CA THR A 157 0.75 -16.10 19.09
C THR A 157 0.04 -15.16 18.12
N PHE A 158 0.76 -14.69 17.11
CA PHE A 158 0.27 -13.69 16.17
C PHE A 158 -0.12 -14.32 14.82
N ASP A 159 -1.20 -13.82 14.23
CA ASP A 159 -1.67 -14.10 12.86
C ASP A 159 -2.17 -12.79 12.26
N SER A 160 -1.66 -12.37 11.09
CA SER A 160 -1.96 -11.05 10.53
C SER A 160 -3.44 -10.81 10.23
N LYS A 161 -4.25 -11.88 10.12
CA LYS A 161 -5.71 -11.84 9.89
C LYS A 161 -6.51 -11.70 11.18
N VAL A 162 -5.92 -11.95 12.35
CA VAL A 162 -6.57 -11.84 13.66
C VAL A 162 -6.36 -10.44 14.22
N THR A 163 -7.45 -9.72 14.49
CA THR A 163 -7.43 -8.35 15.01
C THR A 163 -7.67 -8.24 16.52
N ALA A 164 -8.04 -9.33 17.20
CA ALA A 164 -8.34 -9.35 18.63
C ALA A 164 -7.47 -10.36 19.38
N TYR A 165 -6.69 -9.86 20.34
CA TYR A 165 -5.66 -10.62 21.05
C TYR A 165 -5.81 -10.56 22.56
N ASN A 166 -5.35 -11.62 23.22
CA ASN A 166 -5.27 -11.71 24.67
C ASN A 166 -3.88 -12.16 25.09
N ALA A 167 -3.31 -11.50 26.10
CA ALA A 167 -2.08 -11.91 26.76
C ALA A 167 -2.28 -11.84 28.28
N SER A 168 -1.51 -12.62 29.04
CA SER A 168 -1.52 -12.59 30.51
C SER A 168 -0.11 -12.41 31.05
N VAL A 169 0.02 -11.65 32.14
CA VAL A 169 1.27 -11.42 32.87
C VAL A 169 1.09 -11.59 34.37
N GLU A 170 2.18 -11.92 35.06
CA GLU A 170 2.22 -12.09 36.52
C GLU A 170 1.96 -10.77 37.26
N ASN A 171 1.69 -10.84 38.57
CA ASN A 171 1.29 -9.67 39.35
C ASN A 171 2.40 -8.61 39.44
N GLU A 172 3.65 -9.05 39.38
CA GLU A 172 4.87 -8.25 39.49
C GLU A 172 5.10 -7.37 38.25
N VAL A 173 4.50 -7.72 37.10
CA VAL A 173 4.68 -7.02 35.82
C VAL A 173 3.82 -5.76 35.76
N GLN A 174 4.37 -4.64 36.24
CA GLN A 174 3.69 -3.33 36.24
C GLN A 174 3.61 -2.66 34.86
N SER A 175 4.37 -3.13 33.87
CA SER A 175 4.37 -2.58 32.51
C SER A 175 4.92 -3.57 31.49
N VAL A 176 4.44 -3.49 30.25
CA VAL A 176 4.95 -4.22 29.09
C VAL A 176 5.33 -3.22 27.99
N THR A 177 6.42 -3.49 27.27
CA THR A 177 6.72 -2.80 26.00
C THR A 177 6.08 -3.60 24.88
N VAL A 178 5.27 -2.93 24.07
CA VAL A 178 4.61 -3.49 22.88
C VAL A 178 5.37 -3.03 21.65
N THR A 179 5.91 -3.98 20.90
CA THR A 179 6.74 -3.72 19.70
C THR A 179 6.06 -4.36 18.49
N PRO A 180 5.17 -3.65 17.78
CA PRO A 180 4.61 -4.12 16.53
C PRO A 180 5.68 -4.10 15.42
N THR A 181 5.61 -5.03 14.48
CA THR A 181 6.41 -5.04 13.26
C THR A 181 5.49 -4.97 12.06
N LEU A 182 5.67 -3.98 11.21
CA LEU A 182 4.90 -3.79 9.99
C LEU A 182 5.17 -4.90 8.96
N SER A 183 4.27 -5.02 7.99
CA SER A 183 4.48 -5.77 6.75
C SER A 183 5.21 -4.88 5.73
N ASP A 184 4.65 -3.71 5.44
CA ASP A 184 5.26 -2.67 4.62
C ASP A 184 6.09 -1.67 5.46
N SER A 185 7.26 -1.27 4.94
CA SER A 185 8.12 -0.27 5.57
C SER A 185 7.69 1.18 5.30
N ALA A 186 6.83 1.44 4.31
CA ALA A 186 6.22 2.75 4.06
C ALA A 186 5.06 3.08 5.01
N ALA A 187 4.41 2.05 5.56
CA ALA A 187 3.31 2.19 6.52
C ALA A 187 3.75 2.80 7.85
N ILE A 188 2.79 3.35 8.61
CA ILE A 188 3.03 3.87 9.97
C ILE A 188 2.23 3.09 11.01
N VAL A 189 2.75 2.98 12.23
CA VAL A 189 2.07 2.30 13.35
C VAL A 189 2.05 3.14 14.62
N LYS A 190 0.89 3.16 15.29
CA LYS A 190 0.65 3.85 16.56
C LYS A 190 0.13 2.87 17.62
N VAL A 191 0.76 2.83 18.79
CA VAL A 191 0.29 2.09 19.97
C VAL A 191 -0.30 3.09 20.97
N ASN A 192 -1.60 2.95 21.28
CA ASN A 192 -2.38 3.89 22.08
C ASN A 192 -2.18 5.36 21.64
N GLY A 193 -2.19 5.59 20.31
CA GLY A 193 -2.02 6.90 19.68
C GLY A 193 -0.56 7.40 19.60
N LYS A 194 0.40 6.76 20.27
CA LYS A 194 1.83 7.11 20.17
C LYS A 194 2.47 6.35 19.02
N GLY A 195 3.21 7.05 18.15
CA GLY A 195 4.01 6.39 17.11
C GLY A 195 4.97 5.36 17.71
N ALA A 196 4.99 4.16 17.14
CA ALA A 196 5.87 3.09 17.56
C ALA A 196 7.06 2.98 16.59
N THR A 197 8.25 2.81 17.15
CA THR A 197 9.49 2.50 16.42
C THR A 197 9.98 1.12 16.80
N SER A 198 11.16 0.71 16.34
CA SER A 198 11.82 -0.55 16.76
C SER A 198 12.01 -0.69 18.28
N ALA A 199 11.99 0.41 19.05
CA ALA A 199 12.02 0.39 20.51
C ALA A 199 10.67 -0.01 21.15
N GLY A 200 9.58 -0.03 20.38
CA GLY A 200 8.22 -0.26 20.86
C GLY A 200 7.67 0.88 21.74
N VAL A 201 6.50 0.65 22.32
CA VAL A 201 5.81 1.60 23.21
C VAL A 201 5.54 0.95 24.56
N LYS A 202 5.98 1.59 25.64
CA LYS A 202 5.74 1.14 27.01
C LYS A 202 4.30 1.42 27.45
N VAL A 203 3.61 0.38 27.90
CA VAL A 203 2.24 0.41 28.44
C VAL A 203 2.28 0.03 29.92
N THR A 204 1.71 0.88 30.78
CA THR A 204 1.52 0.59 32.21
C THR A 204 0.32 -0.33 32.41
N LEU A 205 0.45 -1.31 33.30
CA LEU A 205 -0.56 -2.33 33.56
C LEU A 205 -1.08 -2.20 35.01
N PRO A 206 -2.25 -1.59 35.26
CA PRO A 206 -3.00 -1.86 36.49
C PRO A 206 -3.34 -3.36 36.61
N VAL A 207 -3.63 -3.82 37.83
CA VAL A 207 -4.13 -5.19 38.05
C VAL A 207 -5.47 -5.37 37.32
N GLY A 208 -5.67 -6.52 36.67
CA GLY A 208 -6.81 -6.77 35.81
C GLY A 208 -6.50 -6.50 34.33
N LYS A 209 -7.53 -6.14 33.55
CA LYS A 209 -7.45 -5.99 32.10
C LYS A 209 -7.00 -4.58 31.70
N THR A 210 -5.99 -4.50 30.84
CA THR A 210 -5.59 -3.29 30.12
C THR A 210 -5.79 -3.51 28.62
N THR A 211 -6.51 -2.62 27.95
CA THR A 211 -6.69 -2.68 26.49
C THR A 211 -5.65 -1.79 25.81
N VAL A 212 -4.99 -2.32 24.79
CA VAL A 212 -4.02 -1.62 23.95
C VAL A 212 -4.54 -1.64 22.51
N LYS A 213 -4.68 -0.46 21.92
CA LYS A 213 -4.99 -0.29 20.49
C LYS A 213 -3.69 -0.10 19.72
N ILE A 214 -3.51 -0.88 18.67
CA ILE A 214 -2.40 -0.77 17.73
C ILE A 214 -3.02 -0.46 16.37
N VAL A 215 -2.83 0.75 15.87
CA VAL A 215 -3.35 1.20 14.58
C VAL A 215 -2.20 1.22 13.59
N VAL A 216 -2.35 0.51 12.49
CA VAL A 216 -1.49 0.61 11.31
C VAL A 216 -2.22 1.44 10.27
N THR A 217 -1.55 2.40 9.67
CA THR A 217 -2.03 3.18 8.53
C THR A 217 -1.09 2.91 7.37
N ALA A 218 -1.60 2.42 6.25
CA ALA A 218 -0.84 2.22 5.02
C ALA A 218 -0.46 3.57 4.37
N GLU A 219 0.37 3.54 3.33
CA GLU A 219 0.79 4.75 2.62
C GLU A 219 -0.42 5.49 2.00
N ASN A 220 -1.36 4.73 1.40
CA ASN A 220 -2.61 5.25 0.83
C ASN A 220 -3.63 5.78 1.86
N GLY A 221 -3.32 5.69 3.16
CA GLY A 221 -4.18 6.11 4.27
C GLY A 221 -5.12 5.04 4.82
N ASP A 222 -5.20 3.83 4.26
CA ASP A 222 -6.08 2.77 4.77
C ASP A 222 -5.61 2.29 6.16
N GLU A 223 -6.54 2.22 7.12
CA GLU A 223 -6.23 1.83 8.51
C GLU A 223 -6.65 0.39 8.86
N LYS A 224 -5.78 -0.29 9.64
CA LYS A 224 -6.11 -1.54 10.33
C LYS A 224 -5.81 -1.42 11.83
N THR A 225 -6.79 -1.77 12.66
CA THR A 225 -6.64 -1.76 14.13
C THR A 225 -6.55 -3.18 14.68
N TYR A 226 -5.44 -3.47 15.37
CA TYR A 226 -5.26 -4.63 16.22
C TYR A 226 -5.51 -4.24 17.70
N THR A 227 -6.32 -5.02 18.41
CA THR A 227 -6.69 -4.79 19.81
C THR A 227 -6.10 -5.89 20.68
N LEU A 228 -5.18 -5.52 21.57
CA LEU A 228 -4.55 -6.43 22.53
C LEU A 228 -5.07 -6.18 23.94
N THR A 229 -5.69 -7.19 24.54
CA THR A 229 -6.09 -7.17 25.96
C THR A 229 -5.04 -7.89 26.80
N ILE A 230 -4.31 -7.13 27.63
CA ILE A 230 -3.32 -7.69 28.57
C ILE A 230 -3.97 -7.81 29.95
N THR A 231 -4.00 -9.01 30.51
CA THR A 231 -4.49 -9.26 31.87
C THR A 231 -3.33 -9.42 32.84
N ARG A 232 -3.15 -8.48 33.77
CA ARG A 232 -2.19 -8.59 34.87
C ARG A 232 -2.86 -9.27 36.06
N ALA A 233 -2.26 -10.35 36.56
CA ALA A 233 -2.77 -11.09 37.69
C ALA A 233 -2.89 -10.22 38.97
N ALA A 234 -3.82 -10.57 39.86
CA ALA A 234 -3.86 -10.02 41.21
C ALA A 234 -2.81 -10.70 42.11
N ALA A 235 -2.42 -10.02 43.20
CA ALA A 235 -1.49 -10.60 44.18
C ALA A 235 -2.12 -11.85 44.82
N LYS A 236 -1.36 -12.94 44.92
CA LYS A 236 -1.80 -14.11 45.69
C LYS A 236 -1.73 -13.77 47.18
N VAL A 237 -2.86 -13.81 47.86
CA VAL A 237 -2.90 -13.75 49.33
C VAL A 237 -2.41 -15.10 49.84
N THR A 238 -1.16 -15.17 50.26
CA THR A 238 -0.65 -16.33 51.00
C THR A 238 -1.18 -16.25 52.43
N GLU A 239 -2.26 -16.97 52.71
CA GLU A 239 -2.69 -17.20 54.08
C GLU A 239 -1.57 -17.92 54.85
N SER A 240 -0.88 -17.16 55.70
CA SER A 240 0.06 -17.72 56.67
C SER A 240 -0.74 -18.51 57.70
N LYS A 241 -0.89 -19.80 57.45
CA LYS A 241 -1.50 -20.74 58.39
C LYS A 241 -0.55 -20.88 59.58
N GLY A 242 -0.70 -19.99 60.56
CA GLY A 242 0.17 -19.90 61.72
C GLY A 242 0.30 -21.25 62.42
N ALA A 243 1.52 -21.79 62.46
CA ALA A 243 1.81 -22.98 63.24
C ALA A 243 1.56 -22.67 64.73
N PRO A 244 0.87 -23.54 65.48
CA PRO A 244 0.80 -23.40 66.93
C PRO A 244 2.21 -23.45 67.51
N LYS A 245 2.57 -22.46 68.34
CA LYS A 245 3.80 -22.54 69.14
C LYS A 245 3.57 -23.51 70.28
N GLU A 246 3.99 -24.75 70.08
CA GLU A 246 4.14 -25.73 71.15
C GLU A 246 5.20 -25.22 72.14
N SER A 247 4.86 -25.21 73.43
CA SER A 247 5.72 -24.79 74.54
C SER A 247 5.60 -25.86 75.62
N GLU A 248 6.67 -26.60 75.85
CA GLU A 248 6.70 -27.79 76.71
C GLU A 248 7.35 -27.53 78.09
N VAL A 249 7.15 -28.46 79.04
CA VAL A 249 7.77 -28.60 80.40
C VAL A 249 7.10 -27.73 81.51
N GLN A 250 6.53 -28.26 82.61
CA GLN A 250 6.29 -29.66 83.04
C GLN A 250 5.30 -29.79 84.24
N LYS A 251 4.97 -31.06 84.59
CA LYS A 251 4.74 -31.65 85.94
C LYS A 251 3.30 -31.87 86.47
N GLU A 252 2.94 -33.15 86.52
CA GLU A 252 1.84 -33.81 87.27
C GLU A 252 2.15 -33.98 88.79
N PRO A 253 1.26 -34.56 89.66
CA PRO A 253 -0.09 -35.09 89.42
C PRO A 253 -1.19 -34.67 90.44
N SER A 254 -2.46 -34.95 90.14
CA SER A 254 -3.41 -35.59 91.09
C SER A 254 -4.71 -36.05 90.40
N THR A 255 -5.33 -37.08 90.96
CA THR A 255 -6.44 -37.87 90.41
C THR A 255 -7.83 -37.42 90.87
N GLU A 256 -8.85 -37.47 90.01
CA GLU A 256 -9.99 -38.43 90.09
C GLU A 256 -11.17 -38.15 89.11
N THR A 257 -11.53 -39.20 88.37
CA THR A 257 -12.90 -39.74 88.17
C THR A 257 -14.11 -38.80 87.93
N SER A 258 -14.68 -38.80 86.70
CA SER A 258 -15.97 -39.49 86.42
C SER A 258 -16.60 -39.31 85.01
N LYS A 259 -16.96 -40.47 84.41
CA LYS A 259 -18.18 -40.81 83.62
C LYS A 259 -18.73 -39.96 82.44
N ALA A 260 -18.86 -40.69 81.31
CA ALA A 260 -20.09 -40.93 80.52
C ALA A 260 -20.35 -40.22 79.16
N GLN A 261 -20.21 -41.03 78.10
CA GLN A 261 -21.00 -41.09 76.85
C GLN A 261 -22.50 -41.43 77.10
N PRO A 262 -23.41 -41.57 76.10
CA PRO A 262 -23.38 -41.18 74.67
C PRO A 262 -24.70 -40.57 74.10
N SER A 263 -24.68 -40.11 72.84
CA SER A 263 -25.65 -40.40 71.73
C SER A 263 -25.55 -39.30 70.65
N SER A 264 -25.49 -39.48 69.32
CA SER A 264 -25.93 -40.51 68.34
C SER A 264 -27.36 -40.38 67.78
N ASP A 265 -27.56 -39.54 66.76
CA ASP A 265 -28.00 -39.90 65.38
C ASP A 265 -27.91 -38.61 64.50
N LYS A 266 -27.25 -38.52 63.33
CA LYS A 266 -27.44 -39.19 62.02
C LYS A 266 -28.76 -38.80 61.34
N GLY A 267 -28.75 -38.16 60.16
CA GLY A 267 -30.02 -37.63 59.60
C GLY A 267 -30.14 -37.20 58.13
N ASN A 268 -29.12 -36.58 57.50
CA ASN A 268 -28.99 -36.42 56.02
C ASN A 268 -30.01 -35.52 55.24
N LYS A 269 -29.54 -34.97 54.09
CA LYS A 269 -30.24 -34.26 52.98
C LYS A 269 -30.89 -32.89 53.28
N SER A 270 -31.02 -31.95 52.33
CA SER A 270 -30.34 -31.69 51.04
C SER A 270 -30.87 -30.35 50.49
N SER A 271 -30.08 -29.62 49.68
CA SER A 271 -30.53 -28.67 48.62
C SER A 271 -31.50 -27.53 49.00
N LEU A 272 -31.00 -26.29 49.04
CA LEU A 272 -31.14 -25.27 47.97
C LEU A 272 -32.53 -24.62 47.85
N THR A 273 -32.65 -23.34 48.24
CA THR A 273 -32.74 -22.20 47.27
C THR A 273 -32.77 -20.86 48.01
N SER A 274 -32.37 -19.79 47.31
CA SER A 274 -32.12 -18.45 47.84
C SER A 274 -33.19 -17.43 47.42
N THR A 275 -33.79 -16.78 48.42
CA THR A 275 -34.20 -15.36 48.50
C THR A 275 -34.70 -14.59 47.25
N GLU A 276 -35.92 -14.08 47.40
CA GLU A 276 -36.49 -12.93 46.68
C GLU A 276 -35.85 -11.56 47.08
N SER A 277 -36.46 -10.48 46.56
CA SER A 277 -36.38 -9.06 46.97
C SER A 277 -35.26 -8.25 46.30
N SER A 278 -35.51 -7.33 45.34
CA SER A 278 -36.40 -6.14 45.30
C SER A 278 -35.86 -4.92 46.09
N ASP A 279 -35.65 -3.77 45.44
CA ASP A 279 -36.65 -2.68 45.42
C ASP A 279 -36.28 -1.56 44.40
N LYS A 280 -37.20 -0.60 44.23
CA LYS A 280 -37.28 0.54 43.28
C LYS A 280 -36.11 1.54 43.40
N GLY A 281 -35.71 2.25 42.32
CA GLY A 281 -36.33 3.52 41.90
C GLY A 281 -35.42 4.71 42.27
N ASN A 282 -35.51 5.93 41.74
CA ASN A 282 -36.44 6.59 40.81
C ASN A 282 -35.80 7.93 40.33
N LYS A 283 -36.39 8.59 39.32
CA LYS A 283 -36.29 10.04 38.95
C LYS A 283 -35.03 10.61 38.27
N SER A 284 -35.28 11.01 37.01
CA SER A 284 -34.77 12.17 36.24
C SER A 284 -35.14 13.54 36.92
N PRO A 285 -34.98 14.78 36.34
CA PRO A 285 -34.61 15.15 34.96
C PRO A 285 -33.78 16.49 34.74
N LEU A 286 -33.46 16.82 33.47
CA LEU A 286 -33.32 18.18 32.83
C LEU A 286 -32.33 19.22 33.46
N THR A 287 -31.80 20.30 32.83
CA THR A 287 -32.04 21.02 31.53
C THR A 287 -30.85 21.95 31.18
N SER A 288 -30.71 22.31 29.88
CA SER A 288 -30.21 23.61 29.31
C SER A 288 -28.77 24.11 29.66
N GLU A 289 -28.13 25.10 29.01
CA GLU A 289 -28.52 26.20 28.06
C GLU A 289 -27.51 26.41 26.90
N GLU A 290 -27.84 27.35 25.99
CA GLU A 290 -27.05 27.87 24.85
C GLU A 290 -25.91 28.84 25.25
N SER A 291 -24.97 29.12 24.33
CA SER A 291 -24.48 30.51 24.08
C SER A 291 -23.61 30.68 22.81
N SER A 292 -24.19 31.32 21.79
CA SER A 292 -23.67 32.45 20.95
C SER A 292 -22.21 32.54 20.43
N ASP A 293 -22.13 32.67 19.10
CA ASP A 293 -21.45 33.72 18.30
C ASP A 293 -19.99 34.21 18.54
N ASN A 294 -19.16 33.95 17.51
CA ASN A 294 -18.55 34.95 16.61
C ASN A 294 -17.69 36.10 17.16
N LEU A 295 -16.39 36.12 16.82
CA LEU A 295 -15.67 37.38 16.57
C LEU A 295 -14.52 37.22 15.55
N LYS A 296 -14.41 38.19 14.63
CA LYS A 296 -13.38 38.30 13.59
C LYS A 296 -12.64 39.62 13.76
N GLN A 297 -11.33 39.61 14.00
CA GLN A 297 -10.50 40.82 13.83
C GLN A 297 -9.01 40.51 13.60
N SER A 298 -8.27 41.55 13.20
CA SER A 298 -7.00 41.49 12.47
C SER A 298 -5.86 42.24 13.14
N SER A 299 -4.64 41.69 13.06
CA SER A 299 -3.35 42.42 13.10
C SER A 299 -2.25 41.45 12.61
N GLY A 300 -1.20 41.83 11.89
CA GLY A 300 -0.69 43.19 11.63
C GLY A 300 0.69 43.39 12.25
N ALA A 301 1.73 42.85 11.61
CA ALA A 301 3.16 43.14 11.80
C ALA A 301 3.86 42.70 10.49
N SER A 302 4.53 43.58 9.73
CA SER A 302 5.85 44.21 9.99
C SER A 302 7.01 43.23 9.84
#